data_AF-A0A353GJR3-F1
#
_entry.id   AF-A0A353GJR3-F1
#
_cell.length_a   1.000
_cell.length_b   1.000
_cell.length_c   1.000
_cell.angle_alpha   90.00
_cell.angle_beta   90.00
_cell.angle_gamma   90.00
#
_symmetry.space_group_name_H-M   'P 1'
#
loop_
_entity.id
_entity.type
_entity.pdbx_description
1 polymer ?
#
loop_
_entity_poly.entity_id
_entity_poly.type
_entity_poly.pdbx_seq_one_letter_code
_entity_poly.pdbx_strand_id
1 'polypeptide(L)'
;MRKGWDEVKKYDLQETLKSVTVLGSLLHKLRGKEDRYMENAAFKLGQLLAAADVVHLGYCEGVRGGQVPPSLLGNQIFNTALNNPEKAFGMLALRWAPYAAWVKEAGHNMAKKTPGEKLSQKEWNIRKALRNAREAGKLTAELTGCFKECKADDAFRAELLLGYMAGIPAAEKESDEE
;
A
#
# COMPACT_ATOMS: atom_id res chain seq x y z
N MET A 1 17.92 8.11 25.74
CA MET A 1 18.21 7.76 24.34
C MET A 1 17.06 8.09 23.35
N ARG A 2 16.22 9.12 23.57
CA ARG A 2 15.11 9.47 22.65
C ARG A 2 15.48 10.47 21.54
N LYS A 3 16.53 11.28 21.71
CA LYS A 3 16.92 12.34 20.75
C LYS A 3 17.35 11.83 19.37
N GLY A 4 17.95 10.64 19.26
CA GLY A 4 18.42 10.10 17.98
C GLY A 4 17.32 9.60 17.04
N TRP A 5 16.14 9.23 17.58
CA TRP A 5 15.04 8.69 16.76
C TRP A 5 14.26 9.78 16.02
N ASP A 6 14.15 10.97 16.59
CA ASP A 6 13.46 12.09 15.96
C ASP A 6 14.32 12.71 14.83
N GLU A 7 15.65 12.73 14.99
CA GLU A 7 16.56 13.15 13.91
C GLU A 7 16.52 12.17 12.73
N VAL A 8 16.61 10.85 12.97
CA VAL A 8 16.53 9.82 11.91
C VAL A 8 15.20 9.93 11.13
N LYS A 9 14.06 10.14 11.81
CA LYS A 9 12.77 10.37 11.14
C LYS A 9 12.74 11.63 10.27
N LYS A 10 13.45 12.68 10.68
CA LYS A 10 13.44 13.97 9.98
C LYS A 10 14.29 13.94 8.71
N TYR A 11 15.44 13.26 8.76
CA TYR A 11 16.28 13.01 7.58
C TYR A 11 15.57 12.10 6.57
N ASP A 12 14.89 11.06 7.04
CA ASP A 12 14.14 10.13 6.18
C ASP A 12 13.01 10.82 5.41
N LEU A 13 12.23 11.68 6.07
CA LEU A 13 11.13 12.39 5.41
C LEU A 13 11.62 13.37 4.34
N GLN A 14 12.68 14.14 4.60
CA GLN A 14 13.19 15.11 3.63
C GLN A 14 13.75 14.41 2.39
N GLU A 15 14.48 13.31 2.56
CA GLU A 15 15.02 12.53 1.44
C GLU A 15 13.90 11.79 0.67
N THR A 16 12.88 11.29 1.37
CA THR A 16 11.67 10.73 0.76
C THR A 16 10.97 11.78 -0.11
N LEU A 17 10.75 12.99 0.41
CA LEU A 17 10.12 14.08 -0.32
C LEU A 17 10.95 14.48 -1.54
N LYS A 18 12.27 14.67 -1.39
CA LYS A 18 13.16 14.94 -2.53
C LYS A 18 13.07 13.86 -3.59
N SER A 19 13.10 12.59 -3.19
CA SER A 19 13.04 11.45 -4.10
C SER A 19 11.71 11.43 -4.88
N VAL A 20 10.59 11.61 -4.18
CA VAL A 20 9.24 11.69 -4.79
C VAL A 20 9.14 12.88 -5.74
N THR A 21 9.63 14.06 -5.35
CA THR A 21 9.60 15.26 -6.20
C THR A 21 10.44 15.08 -7.47
N VAL A 22 11.64 14.52 -7.35
CA VAL A 22 12.52 14.24 -8.49
C VAL A 22 11.87 13.23 -9.44
N LEU A 23 11.36 12.11 -8.90
CA LEU A 23 10.68 11.08 -9.69
C LEU A 23 9.44 11.64 -10.40
N GLY A 24 8.59 12.38 -9.70
CA GLY A 24 7.40 13.02 -10.27
C GLY A 24 7.76 14.01 -11.38
N SER A 25 8.81 14.82 -11.18
CA SER A 25 9.27 15.80 -12.18
C SER A 25 9.87 15.14 -13.43
N LEU A 26 10.63 14.04 -13.26
CA LEU A 26 11.15 13.25 -14.37
C LEU A 26 10.02 12.57 -15.15
N LEU A 27 9.02 12.03 -14.45
CA LEU A 27 7.84 11.44 -15.07
C LEU A 27 7.04 12.46 -15.88
N HIS A 28 6.81 13.66 -15.33
CA HIS A 28 6.16 14.74 -16.05
C HIS A 28 6.90 15.06 -17.36
N LYS A 29 8.24 15.04 -17.34
CA LYS A 29 9.05 15.23 -18.55
C LYS A 29 8.96 14.06 -19.54
N LEU A 30 8.88 12.82 -19.06
CA LEU A 30 8.78 11.61 -19.89
C LEU A 30 7.39 11.42 -20.52
N ARG A 31 6.33 11.80 -19.81
CA ARG A 31 4.93 11.60 -20.21
C ARG A 31 4.28 12.87 -20.82
N GLY A 32 4.93 14.03 -20.74
CA GLY A 32 4.40 15.28 -21.27
C GLY A 32 3.17 15.77 -20.49
N LYS A 33 2.06 16.09 -21.19
CA LYS A 33 0.82 16.60 -20.58
C LYS A 33 -0.04 15.54 -19.86
N GLU A 34 0.41 14.30 -19.80
CA GLU A 34 -0.30 13.20 -19.16
C GLU A 34 -0.08 13.24 -17.63
N ASP A 35 -0.61 14.29 -16.98
CA ASP A 35 -0.47 14.54 -15.53
C ASP A 35 -1.22 13.51 -14.65
N ARG A 36 -1.89 12.53 -15.26
CA ARG A 36 -2.70 11.53 -14.56
C ARG A 36 -1.98 10.21 -14.34
N TYR A 37 -0.66 10.26 -14.12
CA TYR A 37 0.11 9.05 -13.85
C TYR A 37 -0.38 8.29 -12.60
N MET A 38 -1.04 8.98 -11.66
CA MET A 38 -1.67 8.36 -10.49
C MET A 38 -2.88 7.48 -10.83
N GLU A 39 -3.49 7.68 -12.01
CA GLU A 39 -4.60 6.86 -12.51
C GLU A 39 -4.10 5.62 -13.26
N ASN A 40 -2.81 5.58 -13.61
CA ASN A 40 -2.21 4.51 -14.39
C ASN A 40 -2.12 3.19 -13.61
N ALA A 41 -2.14 2.09 -14.36
CA ALA A 41 -2.06 0.74 -13.80
C ALA A 41 -0.77 0.51 -12.97
N ALA A 42 0.35 1.12 -13.36
CA ALA A 42 1.61 1.01 -12.64
C ALA A 42 1.51 1.59 -11.22
N PHE A 43 1.01 2.81 -11.10
CA PHE A 43 0.82 3.49 -9.81
C PHE A 43 -0.17 2.73 -8.92
N LYS A 44 -1.31 2.32 -9.48
CA LYS A 44 -2.32 1.52 -8.76
C LYS A 44 -1.79 0.16 -8.32
N LEU A 45 -0.95 -0.50 -9.12
CA LEU A 45 -0.25 -1.72 -8.71
C LEU A 45 0.67 -1.45 -7.52
N GLY A 46 1.38 -0.32 -7.51
CA GLY A 46 2.21 0.10 -6.39
C GLY A 46 1.39 0.24 -5.11
N GLN A 47 0.25 0.95 -5.20
CA GLN A 47 -0.68 1.09 -4.08
C GLN A 47 -1.21 -0.25 -3.58
N LEU A 48 -1.53 -1.17 -4.50
CA LEU A 48 -2.00 -2.52 -4.16
C LEU A 48 -0.93 -3.31 -3.40
N LEU A 49 0.35 -3.22 -3.80
CA LEU A 49 1.46 -3.87 -3.09
C LEU A 49 1.67 -3.24 -1.71
N ALA A 50 1.59 -1.92 -1.58
CA ALA A 50 1.66 -1.26 -0.28
C ALA A 50 0.47 -1.66 0.63
N ALA A 51 -0.73 -1.78 0.07
CA ALA A 51 -1.91 -2.27 0.76
C ALA A 51 -1.70 -3.68 1.31
N ALA A 52 -1.09 -4.56 0.50
CA ALA A 52 -0.79 -5.93 0.87
C ALA A 52 0.18 -6.01 2.06
N ASP A 53 1.16 -5.11 2.13
CA ASP A 53 2.08 -5.01 3.28
C ASP A 53 1.36 -4.58 4.55
N VAL A 54 0.46 -3.59 4.46
CA VAL A 54 -0.37 -3.15 5.59
C VAL A 54 -1.29 -4.26 6.08
N VAL A 55 -1.87 -5.04 5.17
CA VAL A 55 -2.72 -6.19 5.52
C VAL A 55 -1.91 -7.29 6.19
N HIS A 56 -0.73 -7.63 5.67
CA HIS A 56 0.16 -8.61 6.27
C HIS A 56 0.62 -8.17 7.68
N LEU A 57 0.93 -6.89 7.88
CA LEU A 57 1.21 -6.35 9.21
C LEU A 57 0.05 -6.53 10.18
N GLY A 58 -1.17 -6.19 9.75
CA GLY A 58 -2.38 -6.40 10.57
C GLY A 58 -2.60 -7.87 10.91
N TYR A 59 -2.33 -8.78 9.97
CA TYR A 59 -2.38 -10.21 10.21
C TYR A 59 -1.35 -10.65 11.27
N CYS A 60 -0.11 -10.16 11.19
CA CYS A 60 0.92 -10.44 12.19
C CYS A 60 0.50 -9.98 13.60
N GLU A 61 -0.11 -8.81 13.70
CA GLU A 61 -0.65 -8.28 14.96
C GLU A 61 -1.80 -9.15 15.49
N GLY A 62 -2.75 -9.50 14.63
CA GLY A 62 -3.94 -10.26 14.99
C GLY A 62 -3.67 -11.73 15.33
N VAL A 63 -2.77 -12.38 14.59
CA VAL A 63 -2.59 -13.84 14.60
C VAL A 63 -1.23 -14.26 15.16
N ARG A 64 -0.15 -13.52 14.86
CA ARG A 64 1.23 -13.91 15.20
C ARG A 64 1.77 -13.18 16.43
N GLY A 65 0.89 -12.60 17.25
CA GLY A 65 1.29 -11.87 18.46
C GLY A 65 2.23 -10.68 18.19
N GLY A 66 2.13 -10.05 17.02
CA GLY A 66 3.00 -8.94 16.62
C GLY A 66 4.36 -9.36 16.05
N GLN A 67 4.61 -10.67 15.84
CA GLN A 67 5.83 -11.11 15.15
C GLN A 67 5.76 -10.82 13.66
N VAL A 68 6.51 -9.80 13.23
CA VAL A 68 6.59 -9.34 11.84
C VAL A 68 7.81 -9.99 11.16
N PRO A 69 7.65 -10.66 10.01
CA PRO A 69 8.77 -11.21 9.25
C PRO A 69 9.67 -10.09 8.68
N PRO A 70 10.93 -10.39 8.30
CA PRO A 70 11.85 -9.39 7.73
C PRO A 70 11.35 -8.80 6.40
N SER A 71 10.39 -9.46 5.74
CA SER A 71 9.82 -9.03 4.47
C SER A 71 8.32 -9.33 4.46
N LEU A 72 7.54 -8.36 3.98
CA LEU A 72 6.09 -8.41 3.89
C LEU A 72 5.65 -8.87 2.49
N LEU A 73 4.35 -8.98 2.26
CA LEU A 73 3.85 -9.63 1.03
C LEU A 73 4.13 -8.79 -0.23
N GLY A 74 3.76 -7.51 -0.17
CA GLY A 74 3.93 -6.55 -1.24
C GLY A 74 5.40 -6.30 -1.55
N ASN A 75 6.23 -6.06 -0.53
CA ASN A 75 7.65 -5.80 -0.75
C ASN A 75 8.40 -7.01 -1.37
N GLN A 76 8.01 -8.24 -1.04
CA GLN A 76 8.56 -9.45 -1.68
C GLN A 76 8.19 -9.55 -3.16
N ILE A 77 7.02 -9.04 -3.54
CA ILE A 77 6.52 -9.10 -4.92
C ILE A 77 6.97 -7.88 -5.74
N PHE A 78 7.35 -6.77 -5.09
CA PHE A 78 7.71 -5.51 -5.73
C PHE A 78 8.78 -5.65 -6.83
N ASN A 79 9.85 -6.39 -6.57
CA ASN A 79 10.90 -6.62 -7.57
C ASN A 79 10.40 -7.40 -8.80
N THR A 80 9.40 -8.26 -8.63
CA THR A 80 8.76 -8.93 -9.76
C THR A 80 7.91 -7.93 -10.54
N ALA A 81 7.18 -7.05 -9.86
CA ALA A 81 6.35 -6.03 -10.51
C ALA A 81 7.16 -5.04 -11.35
N LEU A 82 8.39 -4.71 -10.95
CA LEU A 82 9.31 -3.86 -11.73
C LEU A 82 9.71 -4.44 -13.10
N ASN A 83 9.53 -5.74 -13.31
CA ASN A 83 9.98 -6.46 -14.50
C ASN A 83 8.82 -7.12 -15.25
N ASN A 84 7.87 -7.69 -14.52
CA ASN A 84 6.73 -8.41 -15.06
C ASN A 84 5.51 -8.20 -14.15
N PRO A 85 4.70 -7.17 -14.41
CA PRO A 85 3.57 -6.81 -13.56
C PRO A 85 2.44 -7.86 -13.59
N GLU A 86 2.23 -8.54 -14.72
CA GLU A 86 1.24 -9.63 -14.81
C GLU A 86 1.62 -10.80 -13.89
N LYS A 87 2.89 -11.22 -13.93
CA LYS A 87 3.41 -12.26 -13.02
C LYS A 87 3.30 -11.83 -11.57
N ALA A 88 3.64 -10.59 -11.26
CA ALA A 88 3.53 -10.05 -9.91
C ALA A 88 2.08 -10.08 -9.39
N PHE A 89 1.12 -9.70 -10.24
CA PHE A 89 -0.31 -9.73 -9.93
C PHE A 89 -0.80 -11.16 -9.67
N GLY A 90 -0.39 -12.13 -10.50
CA GLY A 90 -0.67 -13.55 -10.27
C GLY A 90 -0.05 -14.10 -8.97
N MET A 91 1.19 -13.71 -8.67
CA MET A 91 1.84 -14.09 -7.41
C MET A 91 1.11 -13.53 -6.18
N LEU A 92 0.61 -12.29 -6.26
CA LEU A 92 -0.18 -11.69 -5.19
C LEU A 92 -1.46 -12.50 -4.95
N ALA A 93 -2.19 -12.84 -6.01
CA ALA A 93 -3.41 -13.63 -5.93
C ALA A 93 -3.19 -15.00 -5.25
N LEU A 94 -2.13 -15.71 -5.63
CA LEU A 94 -1.78 -17.02 -5.04
C LEU A 94 -1.45 -16.93 -3.55
N ARG A 95 -0.85 -15.82 -3.12
CA ARG A 95 -0.39 -15.64 -1.73
C ARG A 95 -1.39 -14.90 -0.84
N TRP A 96 -2.50 -14.41 -1.40
CA TRP A 96 -3.48 -13.59 -0.68
C TRP A 96 -4.39 -14.39 0.27
N ALA A 97 -4.59 -15.69 0.00
CA ALA A 97 -5.56 -16.55 0.68
C ALA A 97 -5.58 -16.46 2.23
N PRO A 98 -4.44 -16.57 2.96
CA PRO A 98 -4.46 -16.51 4.43
C PRO A 98 -4.95 -15.16 4.95
N TYR A 99 -4.64 -14.07 4.25
CA TYR A 99 -5.06 -12.73 4.64
C TYR A 99 -6.54 -12.50 4.35
N ALA A 100 -7.05 -13.02 3.24
CA ALA A 100 -8.48 -12.94 2.91
C ALA A 100 -9.36 -13.63 3.96
N ALA A 101 -8.95 -14.81 4.44
CA ALA A 101 -9.65 -15.52 5.51
C ALA A 101 -9.64 -14.71 6.82
N TRP A 102 -8.46 -14.24 7.23
CA TRP A 102 -8.29 -13.46 8.45
C TRP A 102 -9.07 -12.14 8.43
N VAL A 103 -9.09 -11.42 7.31
CA VAL A 103 -9.82 -10.14 7.18
C VAL A 103 -11.31 -10.30 7.50
N LYS A 104 -11.93 -11.41 7.08
CA LYS A 104 -13.35 -11.69 7.38
C LYS A 104 -13.57 -11.85 8.89
N GLU A 105 -12.77 -12.69 9.53
CA GLU A 105 -12.85 -12.96 10.97
C GLU A 105 -12.56 -11.69 11.79
N ALA A 106 -11.47 -11.00 11.48
CA ALA A 106 -11.08 -9.75 12.15
C ALA A 106 -12.13 -8.65 11.95
N GLY A 107 -12.76 -8.59 10.78
CA GLY A 107 -13.88 -7.68 10.50
C GLY A 107 -15.08 -7.93 11.42
N HIS A 108 -15.48 -9.18 11.60
CA HIS A 108 -16.56 -9.54 12.53
C HIS A 108 -16.22 -9.19 13.98
N ASN A 109 -14.99 -9.44 14.41
CA ASN A 109 -14.54 -9.13 15.77
C ASN A 109 -14.50 -7.62 16.03
N MET A 110 -14.05 -6.83 15.05
CA MET A 110 -14.03 -5.37 15.14
C MET A 110 -15.44 -4.75 15.12
N ALA A 111 -16.40 -5.37 14.42
CA ALA A 111 -17.78 -4.89 14.37
C ALA A 111 -18.55 -5.10 15.68
N LYS A 112 -18.13 -6.06 16.52
CA LYS A 112 -18.73 -6.34 17.83
C LYS A 112 -18.33 -5.32 18.90
N LYS A 113 -17.35 -4.44 18.63
CA LYS A 113 -16.91 -3.42 19.58
C LYS A 113 -17.86 -2.24 19.60
N THR A 114 -18.03 -1.65 20.80
CA THR A 114 -18.91 -0.51 21.02
C THR A 114 -18.41 0.72 20.25
N PRO A 115 -19.26 1.38 19.46
CA PRO A 115 -18.90 2.65 18.83
C PRO A 115 -18.45 3.68 19.87
N GLY A 116 -17.30 4.33 19.63
CA GLY A 116 -16.75 5.36 20.52
C GLY A 116 -15.75 4.86 21.57
N GLU A 117 -15.53 3.55 21.72
CA GLU A 117 -14.47 3.02 22.57
C GLU A 117 -13.08 3.39 22.01
N LYS A 118 -12.16 3.84 22.89
CA LYS A 118 -10.79 4.14 22.48
C LYS A 118 -10.09 2.85 22.06
N LEU A 119 -9.73 2.78 20.78
CA LEU A 119 -8.96 1.66 20.24
C LEU A 119 -7.52 1.70 20.76
N SER A 120 -7.02 0.56 21.20
CA SER A 120 -5.59 0.33 21.40
C SER A 120 -4.82 0.46 20.07
N GLN A 121 -3.51 0.62 20.16
CA GLN A 121 -2.65 0.69 18.96
C GLN A 121 -2.78 -0.55 18.08
N LYS A 122 -2.88 -1.73 18.70
CA LYS A 122 -3.08 -3.01 18.01
C LYS A 122 -4.39 -3.01 17.22
N GLU A 123 -5.48 -2.58 17.84
CA GLU A 123 -6.79 -2.51 17.19
C GLU A 123 -6.83 -1.46 16.09
N TRP A 124 -6.09 -0.36 16.25
CA TRP A 124 -5.93 0.64 15.20
C TRP A 124 -5.19 0.07 13.99
N ASN A 125 -4.12 -0.72 14.21
CA ASN A 125 -3.39 -1.42 13.15
C ASN A 125 -4.30 -2.42 12.41
N ILE A 126 -5.09 -3.20 13.15
CA ILE A 126 -6.07 -4.13 12.58
C ILE A 126 -7.12 -3.38 11.76
N ARG A 127 -7.68 -2.27 12.28
CA ARG A 127 -8.65 -1.45 11.55
C ARG A 127 -8.06 -0.87 10.26
N LYS A 128 -6.81 -0.41 10.31
CA LYS A 128 -6.08 0.07 9.12
C LYS A 128 -5.92 -1.04 8.10
N ALA A 129 -5.53 -2.25 8.53
CA ALA A 129 -5.42 -3.43 7.65
C ALA A 129 -6.76 -3.80 7.02
N LEU A 130 -7.87 -3.83 7.77
CA LEU A 130 -9.20 -4.09 7.23
C LEU A 130 -9.60 -3.08 6.16
N ARG A 131 -9.30 -1.79 6.35
CA ARG A 131 -9.52 -0.76 5.32
C ARG A 131 -8.69 -1.05 4.07
N ASN A 132 -7.40 -1.33 4.24
CA ASN A 132 -6.50 -1.61 3.13
C ASN A 132 -6.91 -2.87 2.36
N ALA A 133 -7.46 -3.89 3.02
CA ALA A 133 -7.98 -5.08 2.35
C ALA A 133 -9.21 -4.77 1.46
N ARG A 134 -10.09 -3.85 1.90
CA ARG A 134 -11.25 -3.42 1.09
C ARG A 134 -10.81 -2.64 -0.15
N GLU A 135 -9.90 -1.68 0.03
CA GLU A 135 -9.36 -0.87 -1.06
C GLU A 135 -8.50 -1.70 -2.02
N ALA A 136 -7.73 -2.68 -1.51
CA ALA A 136 -7.02 -3.65 -2.35
C ALA A 136 -8.00 -4.43 -3.26
N GLY A 137 -9.19 -4.77 -2.76
CA GLY A 137 -10.24 -5.38 -3.57
C GLY A 137 -10.69 -4.49 -4.75
N LYS A 138 -10.88 -3.19 -4.51
CA LYS A 138 -11.24 -2.22 -5.56
C LYS A 138 -10.12 -2.07 -6.59
N LEU A 139 -8.88 -1.87 -6.12
CA LEU A 139 -7.69 -1.78 -6.99
C LEU A 139 -7.51 -3.03 -7.84
N THR A 140 -7.74 -4.22 -7.26
CA THR A 140 -7.64 -5.49 -8.00
C THR A 140 -8.69 -5.55 -9.13
N ALA A 141 -9.90 -5.07 -8.89
CA ALA A 141 -10.94 -5.01 -9.93
C ALA A 141 -10.53 -4.05 -11.06
N GLU A 142 -10.02 -2.86 -10.72
CA GLU A 142 -9.55 -1.87 -11.70
C GLU A 142 -8.35 -2.35 -12.54
N LEU A 143 -7.46 -3.15 -11.94
CA LEU A 143 -6.25 -3.66 -12.59
C LEU A 143 -6.49 -4.91 -13.45
N THR A 144 -7.69 -5.48 -13.40
CA THR A 144 -8.00 -6.72 -14.11
C THR A 144 -7.86 -6.52 -15.62
N GLY A 145 -6.91 -7.23 -16.24
CA GLY A 145 -6.66 -7.16 -17.69
C GLY A 145 -5.70 -6.05 -18.13
N CYS A 146 -5.28 -5.15 -17.24
CA CYS A 146 -4.39 -4.03 -17.60
C CYS A 146 -2.95 -4.44 -17.97
N PHE A 147 -2.54 -5.68 -17.67
CA PHE A 147 -1.14 -6.11 -17.78
C PHE A 147 -0.81 -7.02 -18.97
N LYS A 148 -1.79 -7.47 -19.76
CA LYS A 148 -1.58 -8.46 -20.85
C LYS A 148 -0.53 -8.06 -21.90
N GLU A 149 -0.25 -6.76 -22.05
CA GLU A 149 0.74 -6.23 -23.00
C GLU A 149 1.59 -5.12 -22.38
N CYS A 150 1.61 -5.02 -21.05
CA CYS A 150 2.25 -3.92 -20.36
C CYS A 150 3.78 -4.10 -20.37
N LYS A 151 4.50 -3.15 -20.98
CA LYS A 151 5.96 -3.08 -20.89
C LYS A 151 6.36 -2.37 -19.60
N ALA A 152 7.13 -3.05 -18.76
CA ALA A 152 7.75 -2.48 -17.56
C ALA A 152 8.97 -1.61 -17.92
N ASP A 153 8.70 -0.48 -18.58
CA ASP A 153 9.70 0.54 -18.89
C ASP A 153 10.04 1.41 -17.67
N ASP A 154 10.95 2.37 -17.82
CA ASP A 154 11.40 3.20 -16.71
C ASP A 154 10.29 4.12 -16.16
N ALA A 155 9.35 4.54 -17.02
CA ALA A 155 8.18 5.30 -16.58
C ALA A 155 7.25 4.41 -15.74
N PHE A 156 6.98 3.18 -16.17
CA PHE A 156 6.23 2.19 -15.39
C PHE A 156 6.87 1.96 -14.02
N ARG A 157 8.20 1.78 -13.97
CA ARG A 157 8.93 1.53 -12.71
C ARG A 157 8.85 2.72 -11.77
N ALA A 158 8.97 3.94 -12.29
CA ALA A 158 8.84 5.16 -11.50
C ALA A 158 7.41 5.33 -10.96
N GLU A 159 6.39 5.12 -11.79
CA GLU A 159 4.98 5.17 -11.39
C GLU A 159 4.67 4.11 -10.32
N LEU A 160 5.16 2.88 -10.50
CA LEU A 160 5.03 1.79 -9.54
C LEU A 160 5.63 2.14 -8.18
N LEU A 161 6.85 2.69 -8.17
CA LEU A 161 7.51 3.11 -6.94
C LEU A 161 6.75 4.25 -6.25
N LEU A 162 6.31 5.26 -7.01
CA LEU A 162 5.51 6.36 -6.47
C LEU A 162 4.20 5.86 -5.86
N GLY A 163 3.50 4.95 -6.53
CA GLY A 163 2.27 4.35 -6.00
C GLY A 163 2.51 3.54 -4.72
N TYR A 164 3.62 2.80 -4.66
CA TYR A 164 4.00 2.04 -3.47
C TYR A 164 4.34 2.96 -2.29
N MET A 165 5.08 4.06 -2.52
CA MET A 165 5.40 5.05 -1.49
C MET A 165 4.17 5.83 -1.03
N ALA A 166 3.25 6.16 -1.94
CA ALA A 166 2.01 6.84 -1.61
C ALA A 166 1.08 5.97 -0.75
N GLY A 167 1.02 4.67 -1.06
CA GLY A 167 0.06 3.75 -0.46
C GLY A 167 -1.39 4.17 -0.74
N ILE A 168 -2.33 3.57 -0.01
CA ILE A 168 -3.74 3.97 -0.11
C ILE A 168 -3.97 5.25 0.70
N PRO A 169 -4.52 6.32 0.10
CA PRO A 169 -4.81 7.56 0.80
C PRO A 169 -5.68 7.32 2.04
N ALA A 170 -5.43 8.09 3.10
CA ALA A 170 -6.37 8.12 4.21
C ALA A 170 -7.70 8.69 3.70
N ALA A 171 -8.83 8.15 4.16
CA ALA A 171 -10.11 8.81 3.94
C ALA A 171 -9.98 10.24 4.47
N GLU A 172 -10.30 11.22 3.62
CA GLU A 172 -10.40 12.61 4.04
C GLU A 172 -11.32 12.64 5.27
N LYS A 173 -10.84 13.22 6.36
CA LYS A 173 -11.77 13.64 7.40
C LYS A 173 -12.57 14.74 6.73
N GLU A 174 -13.89 14.57 6.58
CA GLU A 174 -14.77 15.72 6.44
C GLU A 174 -14.33 16.69 7.54
N SER A 175 -13.71 17.79 7.13
CA SER A 175 -13.56 18.94 8.01
C SER A 175 -14.98 19.37 8.28
N ASP A 176 -15.48 19.06 9.47
CA ASP A 176 -16.61 19.77 10.03
C ASP A 176 -16.21 21.26 10.00
N GLU A 177 -16.68 21.97 8.98
CA GLU A 177 -16.64 23.43 8.91
C GLU A 177 -17.61 23.92 10.00
N GLU A 178 -17.05 24.42 11.10
CA GLU A 178 -17.74 25.26 12.09
C GLU A 178 -18.00 26.66 11.54
#